data_AF-A0A940A424-F1
#
_entry.id   AF-A0A940A424-F1
#
_cell.length_a   1.000
_cell.length_b   1.000
_cell.length_c   1.000
_cell.angle_alpha   90.00
_cell.angle_beta   90.00
_cell.angle_gamma   90.00
#
_symmetry.space_group_name_H-M   'P 1'
#
loop_
_entity.id
_entity.type
_entity.pdbx_description
1 polymer ?
#
loop_
_entity_poly.entity_id
_entity_poly.type
_entity_poly.pdbx_seq_one_letter_code
_entity_poly.pdbx_strand_id
1 'polypeptide(L)'
;MVLQRGATGINKDNLRLLTDVINGGAAYKLPVVYVSKNLQNEDPVDVAAMSKKLRGMAHVLVQEDLSTNKDIQTACDSKNEYRGSIGLYFPNAKAGHKTLRYRRETGPDPMLMEKVIQLILQYANSQMIDPLFTWQGVNNALLLERLNNQTDIKAKYEQFYMEAEERLSKIQETLDEESSRIAAEAREQALSEANELLESFDEEEKRLRKQIEDQTKDNENLRNENDGLRQKIQSMDGVPLLKRGEEDDFYAGEIKDLVLLVLSEALTAIPENTRRKDAVRDIIDNNDFKHLTEKRAGEIKRMLKTYTGMSAKLRQEMESLDFEITEDGKHYKVFYHGDPRYCCTMSKTPSDWRAGKSIVSEITNLAL
;
A
#
# COMPACT_ATOMS: atom_id res chain seq x y z
N MET A 1 -18.20 -6.22 23.54
CA MET A 1 -19.13 -5.18 23.05
C MET A 1 -19.89 -5.70 21.83
N VAL A 2 -21.19 -5.44 21.71
CA VAL A 2 -22.01 -5.83 20.54
C VAL A 2 -21.94 -4.73 19.48
N LEU A 3 -21.86 -5.10 18.20
CA LEU A 3 -21.89 -4.17 17.07
C LEU A 3 -23.22 -3.42 17.01
N GLN A 4 -23.18 -2.10 17.22
CA GLN A 4 -24.33 -1.22 17.05
C GLN A 4 -24.24 -0.46 15.71
N ARG A 5 -25.41 -0.19 15.10
CA ARG A 5 -25.51 0.48 13.79
C ARG A 5 -25.21 1.98 13.83
N GLY A 6 -25.17 2.59 15.02
CA GLY A 6 -24.92 4.00 15.27
C GLY A 6 -24.11 4.22 16.55
N ALA A 7 -23.87 5.48 16.88
CA ALA A 7 -23.17 5.85 18.10
C ALA A 7 -23.96 5.47 19.36
N THR A 8 -23.25 4.99 20.37
CA THR A 8 -23.81 4.72 21.69
C THR A 8 -23.61 5.95 22.56
N GLY A 9 -24.70 6.55 23.03
CA GLY A 9 -24.67 7.64 24.01
C GLY A 9 -24.21 7.11 25.37
N ILE A 10 -23.26 7.79 26.01
CA ILE A 10 -22.76 7.49 27.35
C ILE A 10 -23.43 8.40 28.37
N ASN A 11 -24.13 7.79 29.31
CA ASN A 11 -24.83 8.39 30.43
C ASN A 11 -24.42 7.74 31.75
N LYS A 12 -25.10 8.10 32.84
CA LYS A 12 -24.77 7.58 34.19
C LYS A 12 -25.02 6.08 34.33
N ASP A 13 -25.96 5.52 33.58
CA ASP A 13 -26.36 4.12 33.70
C ASP A 13 -25.39 3.18 32.97
N ASN A 14 -24.77 3.64 31.88
CA ASN A 14 -23.89 2.83 31.04
C ASN A 14 -22.40 3.24 31.09
N LEU A 15 -22.03 4.07 32.06
CA LEU A 15 -20.69 4.59 32.28
C LEU A 15 -19.60 3.49 32.35
N ARG A 16 -19.97 2.32 32.88
CA ARG A 16 -19.09 1.13 32.96
C ARG A 16 -18.52 0.73 31.60
N LEU A 17 -19.29 0.86 30.50
CA LEU A 17 -18.80 0.52 29.16
C LEU A 17 -17.58 1.36 28.76
N LEU A 18 -17.61 2.65 29.09
CA LEU A 18 -16.50 3.55 28.82
C LEU A 18 -15.33 3.25 29.77
N THR A 19 -15.60 3.07 31.06
CA THR A 19 -14.57 2.77 32.07
C THR A 19 -13.81 1.49 31.74
N ASP A 20 -14.50 0.43 31.33
CA ASP A 20 -13.89 -0.85 30.98
C ASP A 20 -12.99 -0.74 29.75
N VAL A 21 -13.33 0.13 28.79
CA VAL A 21 -12.49 0.41 27.60
C VAL A 21 -11.25 1.20 27.98
N ILE A 22 -11.41 2.28 28.77
CA ILE A 22 -10.31 3.20 29.11
C ILE A 22 -9.32 2.56 30.08
N ASN A 23 -9.80 1.83 31.08
CA ASN A 23 -8.95 1.19 32.09
C ASN A 23 -8.45 -0.19 31.66
N GLY A 24 -8.81 -0.68 30.47
CA GLY A 24 -8.37 -1.97 29.94
C GLY A 24 -9.04 -3.19 30.58
N GLY A 25 -10.20 -3.00 31.21
CA GLY A 25 -11.00 -4.07 31.81
C GLY A 25 -11.80 -4.90 30.80
N ALA A 26 -12.02 -4.39 29.58
CA ALA A 26 -12.76 -5.09 28.53
C ALA A 26 -11.88 -5.52 27.35
N ALA A 27 -12.04 -6.77 26.92
CA ALA A 27 -11.56 -7.23 25.63
C ALA A 27 -12.57 -6.87 24.52
N TYR A 28 -12.13 -6.11 23.53
CA TYR A 28 -12.91 -5.73 22.36
C TYR A 28 -12.15 -6.05 21.07
N LYS A 29 -12.87 -6.46 20.01
CA LYS A 29 -12.27 -6.89 18.72
C LYS A 29 -12.07 -5.75 17.73
N LEU A 30 -12.82 -4.66 17.88
CA LEU A 30 -12.78 -3.49 17.00
C LEU A 30 -12.38 -2.25 17.80
N PRO A 31 -11.64 -1.30 17.20
CA PRO A 31 -11.35 -0.01 17.81
C PRO A 31 -12.58 0.69 18.37
N VAL A 32 -12.38 1.43 19.45
CA VAL A 32 -13.41 2.25 20.09
C VAL A 32 -13.03 3.72 19.98
N VAL A 33 -13.95 4.53 19.47
CA VAL A 33 -13.84 5.99 19.37
C VAL A 33 -14.69 6.59 20.46
N TYR A 34 -14.11 7.35 21.37
CA TYR A 34 -14.82 8.10 22.38
C TYR A 34 -14.84 9.59 22.02
N VAL A 35 -16.02 10.18 21.94
CA VAL A 35 -16.22 11.62 21.67
C VAL A 35 -16.73 12.29 22.95
N SER A 36 -15.93 13.19 23.51
CA SER A 36 -16.35 14.04 24.63
C SER A 36 -17.12 15.27 24.15
N LYS A 37 -18.03 15.78 24.98
CA LYS A 37 -18.74 17.05 24.71
C LYS A 37 -17.79 18.25 24.85
N ASN A 38 -18.03 19.30 24.05
CA ASN A 38 -17.32 20.57 24.18
C ASN A 38 -17.84 21.40 25.37
N LEU A 39 -17.26 22.58 25.60
CA LEU A 39 -17.65 23.46 26.73
C LEU A 39 -19.09 23.99 26.61
N GLN A 40 -19.65 23.99 25.41
CA GLN A 40 -21.00 24.42 25.06
C GLN A 40 -22.02 23.27 25.06
N ASN A 41 -21.61 22.07 25.49
CA ASN A 41 -22.43 20.84 25.44
C ASN A 41 -22.81 20.38 24.01
N GLU A 42 -22.03 20.76 23.01
CA GLU A 42 -22.18 20.33 21.62
C GLU A 42 -21.15 19.25 21.25
N ASP A 43 -21.44 18.51 20.18
CA ASP A 43 -20.52 17.52 19.63
C ASP A 43 -19.43 18.20 18.79
N PRO A 44 -18.14 17.88 19.01
CA PRO A 44 -17.02 18.47 18.26
C PRO A 44 -16.97 18.03 16.78
N VAL A 45 -17.72 16.98 16.42
CA VAL A 45 -17.77 16.39 15.07
C VAL A 45 -19.20 15.89 14.78
N ASP A 46 -19.50 15.70 13.49
CA ASP A 46 -20.75 15.03 13.08
C ASP A 46 -20.69 13.53 13.39
N VAL A 47 -21.24 13.18 14.55
CA VAL A 47 -21.30 11.81 15.08
C VAL A 47 -22.07 10.88 14.14
N ALA A 48 -23.15 11.36 13.53
CA ALA A 48 -24.01 10.53 12.68
C ALA A 48 -23.27 10.15 11.38
N ALA A 49 -22.65 11.13 10.73
CA ALA A 49 -21.83 10.90 9.54
C ALA A 49 -20.61 10.00 9.85
N MET A 50 -19.93 10.24 10.97
CA MET A 50 -18.78 9.45 11.40
C MET A 50 -19.18 7.99 11.68
N SER A 51 -20.27 7.77 12.41
CA SER A 51 -20.78 6.42 12.71
C SER A 51 -21.19 5.65 11.46
N LYS A 52 -21.70 6.35 10.44
CA LYS A 52 -22.05 5.73 9.14
C LYS A 52 -20.79 5.28 8.39
N LYS A 53 -19.73 6.10 8.38
CA LYS A 53 -18.45 5.78 7.71
C LYS A 53 -17.66 4.68 8.44
N LEU A 54 -17.72 4.63 9.77
CA LEU A 54 -16.98 3.66 10.60
C LEU A 54 -17.74 2.36 10.87
N ARG A 55 -18.91 2.17 10.24
CA ARG A 55 -19.75 0.99 10.47
C ARG A 55 -18.99 -0.29 10.12
N GLY A 56 -18.92 -1.20 11.09
CA GLY A 56 -18.20 -2.48 10.94
C GLY A 56 -16.68 -2.37 11.11
N MET A 57 -16.15 -1.15 11.28
CA MET A 57 -14.71 -0.90 11.46
C MET A 57 -14.37 -0.49 12.89
N ALA A 58 -15.24 0.28 13.54
CA ALA A 58 -15.07 0.73 14.92
C ALA A 58 -16.41 0.92 15.63
N HIS A 59 -16.36 0.95 16.95
CA HIS A 59 -17.47 1.36 17.80
C HIS A 59 -17.32 2.85 18.16
N VAL A 60 -18.42 3.60 18.09
CA VAL A 60 -18.43 5.03 18.44
C VAL A 60 -19.23 5.21 19.72
N LEU A 61 -18.56 5.72 20.76
CA LEU A 61 -19.13 6.11 22.05
C LEU A 61 -19.13 7.62 22.13
N VAL A 62 -20.26 8.22 22.48
CA VAL A 62 -20.40 9.68 22.57
C VAL A 62 -20.97 10.05 23.92
N GLN A 63 -20.36 10.99 24.60
CA GLN A 63 -20.90 11.53 25.83
C GLN A 63 -22.25 12.21 25.56
N GLU A 64 -23.32 11.87 26.28
CA GLU A 64 -24.64 12.48 26.05
C GLU A 64 -24.71 13.93 26.56
N ASP A 65 -24.20 14.17 27.77
CA ASP A 65 -24.28 15.46 28.44
C ASP A 65 -22.97 15.85 29.14
N LEU A 66 -22.66 17.14 29.16
CA LEU A 66 -21.52 17.71 29.89
C LEU A 66 -21.61 17.46 31.41
N SER A 67 -22.81 17.26 31.94
CA SER A 67 -23.05 17.01 33.37
C SER A 67 -22.38 15.72 33.88
N THR A 68 -22.22 14.72 33.01
CA THR A 68 -21.60 13.42 33.35
C THR A 68 -20.08 13.48 33.36
N ASN A 69 -19.47 14.60 32.97
CA ASN A 69 -18.01 14.71 32.82
C ASN A 69 -17.25 14.44 34.13
N LYS A 70 -17.76 14.94 35.27
CA LYS A 70 -17.15 14.66 36.59
C LYS A 70 -17.25 13.18 36.98
N ASP A 71 -18.37 12.54 36.64
CA ASP A 71 -18.61 11.13 36.95
C ASP A 71 -17.67 10.25 36.09
N ILE A 72 -17.56 10.56 34.79
CA ILE A 72 -16.64 9.88 33.85
C ILE A 72 -15.18 10.08 34.28
N GLN A 73 -14.79 11.31 34.63
CA GLN A 73 -13.44 11.62 35.07
C GLN A 73 -13.05 10.85 36.34
N THR A 74 -13.97 10.75 37.29
CA THR A 74 -13.75 10.02 38.54
C THR A 74 -13.63 8.52 38.29
N ALA A 75 -14.49 7.95 37.44
CA ALA A 75 -14.48 6.51 37.15
C ALA A 75 -13.28 6.07 36.31
N CYS A 76 -12.76 6.95 35.44
CA CYS A 76 -11.67 6.63 34.53
C CYS A 76 -10.29 7.12 35.02
N ASP A 77 -10.13 7.42 36.31
CA ASP A 77 -8.88 7.95 36.91
C ASP A 77 -8.30 9.14 36.14
N SER A 78 -9.15 10.03 35.60
CA SER A 78 -8.77 11.16 34.74
C SER A 78 -8.01 10.81 33.45
N LYS A 79 -8.06 9.55 32.98
CA LYS A 79 -7.47 9.11 31.70
C LYS A 79 -8.39 9.33 30.50
N ASN A 80 -9.60 9.82 30.72
CA ASN A 80 -10.58 10.08 29.67
C ASN A 80 -10.33 11.41 28.95
N GLU A 81 -10.78 11.48 27.70
CA GLU A 81 -10.88 12.75 26.98
C GLU A 81 -11.94 13.68 27.55
N TYR A 82 -11.67 14.98 27.44
CA TYR A 82 -12.55 16.05 27.87
C TYR A 82 -12.48 17.26 26.92
N ARG A 83 -13.45 18.17 27.05
CA ARG A 83 -13.54 19.45 26.31
C ARG A 83 -13.53 19.28 24.79
N GLY A 84 -14.31 18.35 24.27
CA GLY A 84 -14.41 18.09 22.83
C GLY A 84 -13.25 17.26 22.26
N SER A 85 -12.31 16.81 23.08
CA SER A 85 -11.26 15.90 22.62
C SER A 85 -11.87 14.52 22.30
N ILE A 86 -11.28 13.83 21.33
CA ILE A 86 -11.71 12.51 20.86
C ILE A 86 -10.61 11.50 21.18
N GLY A 87 -10.98 10.42 21.87
CA GLY A 87 -10.10 9.30 22.20
C GLY A 87 -10.26 8.15 21.24
N LEU A 88 -9.14 7.58 20.80
CA LEU A 88 -9.09 6.36 20.01
C LEU A 88 -8.44 5.26 20.83
N TYR A 89 -9.19 4.19 21.07
CA TYR A 89 -8.77 3.04 21.86
C TYR A 89 -8.70 1.81 20.95
N PHE A 90 -7.49 1.28 20.77
CA PHE A 90 -7.27 0.13 19.90
C PHE A 90 -7.24 -1.18 20.71
N PRO A 91 -7.69 -2.31 20.14
CA PRO A 91 -7.63 -3.63 20.79
C PRO A 91 -6.21 -4.08 21.13
N ASN A 92 -5.26 -3.70 20.28
CA ASN A 92 -3.88 -4.12 20.41
C ASN A 92 -3.14 -3.15 21.34
N ALA A 93 -2.64 -3.65 22.47
CA ALA A 93 -1.88 -2.86 23.44
C ALA A 93 -0.67 -2.13 22.82
N LYS A 94 -0.08 -2.66 21.73
CA LYS A 94 1.05 -2.01 21.03
C LYS A 94 0.64 -0.79 20.20
N ALA A 95 -0.59 -0.75 19.66
CA ALA A 95 -1.09 0.41 18.93
C ALA A 95 -1.33 1.62 19.86
N GLY A 96 -1.44 1.36 21.17
CA GLY A 96 -1.61 2.37 22.19
C GLY A 96 -2.95 3.08 22.10
N HIS A 97 -3.09 4.12 22.91
CA HIS A 97 -4.23 5.03 22.89
C HIS A 97 -3.82 6.33 22.18
N LYS A 98 -4.68 6.87 21.30
CA LYS A 98 -4.44 8.14 20.60
C LYS A 98 -5.52 9.17 20.95
N THR A 99 -5.10 10.34 21.44
CA THR A 99 -5.99 11.47 21.72
C THR A 99 -5.91 12.52 20.60
N LEU A 100 -7.05 12.92 20.07
CA LEU A 100 -7.18 14.01 19.12
C LEU A 100 -7.88 15.20 19.78
N ARG A 101 -7.15 16.32 19.87
CA ARG A 101 -7.68 17.55 20.50
C ARG A 101 -8.52 18.36 19.52
N TYR A 102 -9.70 18.76 19.96
CA TYR A 102 -10.55 19.72 19.26
C TYR A 102 -9.99 21.15 19.46
N ARG A 103 -9.82 21.87 18.34
CA ARG A 103 -9.14 23.19 18.32
C ARG A 103 -10.05 24.36 17.98
N ARG A 104 -11.29 24.11 17.54
CA ARG A 104 -12.24 25.19 17.22
C ARG A 104 -12.95 25.66 18.48
N GLU A 105 -13.44 26.89 18.48
CA GLU A 105 -14.20 27.43 19.62
C GLU A 105 -15.68 27.00 19.60
N THR A 106 -16.25 26.80 18.40
CA THR A 106 -17.67 26.46 18.20
C THR A 106 -17.90 25.62 16.93
N GLY A 107 -18.87 24.71 16.99
CA GLY A 107 -19.36 23.94 15.85
C GLY A 107 -18.49 22.75 15.40
N PRO A 108 -19.01 21.87 14.54
CA PRO A 108 -18.30 20.66 14.15
C PRO A 108 -17.02 20.96 13.35
N ASP A 109 -15.97 20.16 13.57
CA ASP A 109 -14.71 20.20 12.85
C ASP A 109 -14.62 19.03 11.84
N PRO A 110 -14.85 19.28 10.53
CA PRO A 110 -14.77 18.24 9.51
C PRO A 110 -13.37 17.65 9.35
N MET A 111 -12.33 18.44 9.63
CA MET A 111 -10.95 18.01 9.47
C MET A 111 -10.55 17.08 10.61
N LEU A 112 -11.02 17.35 11.83
CA LEU A 112 -10.88 16.43 12.97
C LEU A 112 -11.59 15.10 12.70
N MET A 113 -12.81 15.14 12.16
CA MET A 113 -13.56 13.94 11.79
C MET A 113 -12.81 13.09 10.76
N GLU A 114 -12.27 13.71 9.71
CA GLU A 114 -11.53 12.98 8.67
C GLU A 114 -10.25 12.34 9.23
N LYS A 115 -9.56 13.01 10.17
CA LYS A 115 -8.39 12.44 10.87
C LYS A 115 -8.74 11.19 11.68
N VAL A 116 -9.84 11.23 12.43
CA VAL A 116 -10.35 10.07 13.17
C VAL A 116 -10.57 8.89 12.22
N ILE A 117 -11.27 9.15 11.11
CA ILE A 117 -11.63 8.11 10.13
C ILE A 117 -10.37 7.51 9.49
N GLN A 118 -9.41 8.35 9.08
CA GLN A 118 -8.16 7.89 8.48
C GLN A 118 -7.35 7.00 9.43
N LEU A 119 -7.23 7.37 10.71
CA LEU A 119 -6.49 6.57 11.68
C LEU A 119 -7.12 5.19 11.90
N ILE A 120 -8.45 5.11 11.92
CA ILE A 120 -9.16 3.83 12.07
C ILE A 120 -9.05 2.98 10.80
N LEU A 121 -9.16 3.60 9.62
CA LEU A 121 -8.94 2.92 8.34
C LEU A 121 -7.51 2.36 8.25
N GLN A 122 -6.52 3.15 8.65
CA GLN A 122 -5.12 2.73 8.68
C GLN A 122 -4.91 1.53 9.62
N TYR A 123 -5.55 1.55 10.80
CA TYR A 123 -5.51 0.42 11.73
C TYR A 123 -6.22 -0.82 11.17
N ALA A 124 -7.39 -0.66 10.54
CA ALA A 124 -8.12 -1.76 9.95
C ALA A 124 -7.34 -2.41 8.81
N ASN A 125 -6.70 -1.58 7.98
CA ASN A 125 -5.84 -2.06 6.90
C ASN A 125 -4.60 -2.80 7.41
N SER A 126 -4.07 -2.43 8.59
CA SER A 126 -2.90 -3.08 9.19
C SER A 126 -3.19 -4.35 9.98
N GLN A 127 -4.47 -4.72 10.15
CA GLN A 127 -4.79 -6.02 10.73
C GLN A 127 -4.41 -7.14 9.77
N MET A 128 -3.60 -8.09 10.24
CA MET A 128 -3.36 -9.32 9.51
C MET A 128 -4.65 -10.12 9.44
N ILE A 129 -5.10 -10.39 8.23
CA ILE A 129 -6.22 -11.28 7.96
C ILE A 129 -5.68 -12.72 8.04
N ASP A 130 -6.43 -13.64 8.66
CA ASP A 130 -6.06 -15.06 8.68
C ASP A 130 -5.81 -15.54 7.23
N PRO A 131 -4.71 -16.25 6.96
CA PRO A 131 -4.39 -16.76 5.62
C PRO A 131 -5.57 -17.45 4.94
N LEU A 132 -6.41 -18.20 5.67
CA LEU A 132 -7.57 -18.91 5.11
C LEU A 132 -8.67 -17.99 4.57
N PHE A 133 -8.74 -16.73 4.99
CA PHE A 133 -9.67 -15.76 4.41
C PHE A 133 -9.11 -15.08 3.15
N THR A 134 -7.88 -15.41 2.75
CA THR A 134 -7.27 -14.93 1.50
C THR A 134 -7.31 -16.02 0.45
N TRP A 135 -7.54 -15.65 -0.81
CA TRP A 135 -7.50 -16.61 -1.92
C TRP A 135 -6.15 -17.37 -1.95
N GLN A 136 -5.07 -16.64 -1.69
CA GLN A 136 -3.71 -17.19 -1.60
C GLN A 136 -3.58 -18.26 -0.51
N GLY A 137 -4.10 -18.03 0.69
CA GLY A 137 -4.01 -19.03 1.76
C GLY A 137 -4.90 -20.24 1.53
N VAL A 138 -6.07 -20.08 0.91
CA VAL A 138 -6.89 -21.22 0.46
C VAL A 138 -6.13 -22.05 -0.58
N ASN A 139 -5.46 -21.39 -1.53
CA ASN A 139 -4.67 -22.10 -2.54
C ASN A 139 -3.50 -22.88 -1.93
N ASN A 140 -2.79 -22.28 -0.97
CA ASN A 140 -1.70 -22.96 -0.26
C ASN A 140 -2.22 -24.15 0.57
N ALA A 141 -3.35 -24.01 1.24
CA ALA A 141 -3.97 -25.11 1.97
C ALA A 141 -4.34 -26.27 1.02
N LEU A 142 -4.91 -25.96 -0.14
CA LEU A 142 -5.23 -26.95 -1.17
C LEU A 142 -3.98 -27.65 -1.72
N LEU A 143 -2.88 -26.91 -1.91
CA LEU A 143 -1.61 -27.47 -2.36
C LEU A 143 -1.00 -28.42 -1.32
N LEU A 144 -1.04 -28.05 -0.04
CA LEU A 144 -0.60 -28.92 1.06
C LEU A 144 -1.45 -30.19 1.15
N GLU A 145 -2.77 -30.07 1.00
CA GLU A 145 -3.67 -31.21 0.98
C GLU A 145 -3.36 -32.16 -0.20
N ARG A 146 -3.08 -31.61 -1.39
CA ARG A 146 -2.67 -32.41 -2.56
C ARG A 146 -1.34 -33.13 -2.33
N LEU A 147 -0.38 -32.46 -1.71
CA LEU A 147 0.92 -33.07 -1.38
C LEU A 147 0.76 -34.24 -0.41
N ASN A 148 -0.01 -34.04 0.66
CA ASN A 148 -0.30 -35.10 1.63
C ASN A 148 -1.04 -36.27 0.97
N ASN A 149 -1.98 -35.99 0.08
CA ASN A 149 -2.65 -37.05 -0.68
C ASN A 149 -1.66 -37.82 -1.55
N GLN A 150 -0.68 -37.17 -2.18
CA GLN A 150 0.36 -37.86 -2.94
C GLN A 150 1.27 -38.73 -2.05
N THR A 151 1.66 -38.25 -0.86
CA THR A 151 2.46 -39.06 0.07
C THR A 151 1.69 -40.27 0.57
N ASP A 152 0.39 -40.12 0.84
CA ASP A 152 -0.47 -41.22 1.25
C ASP A 152 -0.68 -42.24 0.13
N ILE A 153 -0.79 -41.76 -1.11
CA ILE A 153 -0.86 -42.61 -2.30
C ILE A 153 0.46 -43.38 -2.46
N LYS A 154 1.62 -42.72 -2.32
CA LYS A 154 2.94 -43.36 -2.39
C LYS A 154 3.10 -44.45 -1.33
N ALA A 155 2.72 -44.17 -0.08
CA ALA A 155 2.77 -45.13 1.01
C ALA A 155 1.88 -46.37 0.74
N LYS A 156 0.71 -46.18 0.13
CA LYS A 156 -0.16 -47.31 -0.29
C LYS A 156 0.48 -48.13 -1.40
N TYR A 157 1.08 -47.48 -2.40
CA TYR A 157 1.80 -48.20 -3.46
C TYR A 157 2.99 -48.99 -2.91
N GLU A 158 3.78 -48.41 -2.01
CA GLU A 158 4.89 -49.12 -1.35
C GLU A 158 4.40 -50.36 -0.58
N GLN A 159 3.27 -50.25 0.13
CA GLN A 159 2.65 -51.41 0.80
C GLN A 159 2.22 -52.50 -0.21
N PHE A 160 1.57 -52.10 -1.32
CA PHE A 160 1.20 -53.03 -2.39
C PHE A 160 2.43 -53.71 -3.02
N TYR A 161 3.54 -52.98 -3.21
CA TYR A 161 4.79 -53.54 -3.71
C TYR A 161 5.37 -54.57 -2.75
N MET A 162 5.43 -54.28 -1.44
CA MET A 162 5.93 -55.23 -0.45
C MET A 162 5.08 -56.52 -0.40
N GLU A 163 3.76 -56.41 -0.45
CA GLU A 163 2.87 -57.57 -0.50
C GLU A 163 3.04 -58.39 -1.80
N ALA A 164 3.26 -57.71 -2.92
CA ALA A 164 3.54 -58.37 -4.19
C ALA A 164 4.88 -59.11 -4.14
N GLU A 165 5.95 -58.50 -3.63
CA GLU A 165 7.27 -59.13 -3.46
C GLU A 165 7.20 -60.36 -2.56
N GLU A 166 6.47 -60.30 -1.43
CA GLU A 166 6.27 -61.47 -0.56
C GLU A 166 5.53 -62.61 -1.27
N ARG A 167 4.47 -62.29 -2.03
CA ARG A 167 3.75 -63.30 -2.84
C ARG A 167 4.67 -63.90 -3.89
N LEU A 168 5.49 -63.08 -4.52
CA LEU A 168 6.44 -63.50 -5.52
C LEU A 168 7.52 -64.43 -4.93
N SER A 169 8.04 -64.11 -3.74
CA SER A 169 8.95 -64.97 -2.98
C SER A 169 8.33 -66.34 -2.69
N LYS A 170 7.08 -66.37 -2.21
CA LYS A 170 6.36 -67.63 -1.93
C LYS A 170 6.12 -68.46 -3.19
N ILE A 171 5.74 -67.83 -4.30
CA ILE A 171 5.54 -68.52 -5.59
C ILE A 171 6.87 -69.12 -6.08
N GLN A 172 7.99 -68.43 -5.86
CA GLN A 172 9.32 -68.87 -6.26
C GLN A 172 9.82 -70.06 -5.43
N GLU A 173 9.40 -70.19 -4.17
CA GLU A 173 9.63 -71.42 -3.37
C GLU A 173 8.79 -72.61 -3.86
N THR A 174 7.69 -72.38 -4.58
CA THR A 174 6.74 -73.44 -4.98
C THR A 174 6.88 -73.99 -6.41
N LEU A 175 7.78 -73.44 -7.25
CA LEU A 175 7.86 -73.81 -8.68
C LEU A 175 9.20 -74.47 -9.09
N ASP A 176 9.10 -75.62 -9.77
CA ASP A 176 10.22 -76.35 -10.41
C ASP A 176 10.83 -75.59 -11.61
N GLU A 177 12.10 -75.91 -11.90
CA GLU A 177 13.09 -75.16 -12.70
C GLU A 177 12.63 -74.64 -14.10
N GLU A 178 11.70 -75.32 -14.79
CA GLU A 178 11.30 -74.96 -16.17
C GLU A 178 10.26 -73.83 -16.26
N SER A 179 9.39 -73.68 -15.28
CA SER A 179 8.41 -72.58 -15.25
C SER A 179 9.00 -71.30 -14.64
N SER A 180 10.14 -71.41 -13.96
CA SER A 180 10.93 -70.31 -13.39
C SER A 180 11.53 -69.37 -14.45
N ARG A 181 11.91 -69.86 -15.64
CA ARG A 181 12.50 -69.02 -16.70
C ARG A 181 11.50 -68.06 -17.34
N ILE A 182 10.32 -68.56 -17.71
CA ILE A 182 9.25 -67.76 -18.33
C ILE A 182 8.66 -66.78 -17.30
N ALA A 183 8.52 -67.21 -16.05
CA ALA A 183 8.07 -66.34 -14.96
C ALA A 183 9.12 -65.28 -14.56
N ALA A 184 10.42 -65.59 -14.68
CA ALA A 184 11.49 -64.62 -14.43
C ALA A 184 11.55 -63.52 -15.50
N GLU A 185 11.42 -63.86 -16.78
CA GLU A 185 11.37 -62.85 -17.86
C GLU A 185 10.14 -61.94 -17.74
N ALA A 186 8.96 -62.50 -17.45
CA ALA A 186 7.75 -61.70 -17.23
C ALA A 186 7.85 -60.81 -15.97
N ARG A 187 8.55 -61.27 -14.93
CA ARG A 187 8.85 -60.46 -13.73
C ARG A 187 9.79 -59.32 -14.03
N GLU A 188 10.86 -59.59 -14.77
CA GLU A 188 11.88 -58.60 -15.07
C GLU A 188 11.32 -57.47 -15.93
N GLN A 189 10.42 -57.79 -16.88
CA GLN A 189 9.64 -56.79 -17.61
C GLN A 189 8.71 -56.00 -16.68
N ALA A 190 7.93 -56.66 -15.81
CA ALA A 190 7.04 -55.97 -14.88
C ALA A 190 7.79 -55.07 -13.88
N LEU A 191 8.99 -55.48 -13.43
CA LEU A 191 9.88 -54.70 -12.56
C LEU A 191 10.51 -53.52 -13.31
N SER A 192 10.86 -53.69 -14.58
CA SER A 192 11.37 -52.61 -15.42
C SER A 192 10.30 -51.53 -15.63
N GLU A 193 9.08 -51.93 -15.99
CA GLU A 193 7.94 -51.01 -16.18
C GLU A 193 7.55 -50.31 -14.87
N ALA A 194 7.55 -51.06 -13.77
CA ALA A 194 7.37 -50.56 -12.42
C ALA A 194 8.38 -49.46 -12.05
N ASN A 195 9.67 -49.71 -12.30
CA ASN A 195 10.75 -48.79 -11.97
C ASN A 195 10.71 -47.53 -12.83
N GLU A 196 10.45 -47.65 -14.14
CA GLU A 196 10.27 -46.47 -15.02
C GLU A 196 9.11 -45.59 -14.56
N LEU A 197 7.98 -46.20 -14.16
CA LEU A 197 6.84 -45.46 -13.64
C LEU A 197 7.23 -44.72 -12.33
N LEU A 198 7.94 -45.40 -11.43
CA LEU A 198 8.35 -44.85 -10.13
C LEU A 198 9.33 -43.68 -10.30
N GLU A 199 10.26 -43.79 -11.24
CA GLU A 199 11.21 -42.74 -11.57
C GLU A 199 10.50 -41.50 -12.14
N SER A 200 9.50 -41.69 -13.01
CA SER A 200 8.68 -40.59 -13.54
C SER A 200 7.90 -39.84 -12.44
N PHE A 201 7.38 -40.56 -11.43
CA PHE A 201 6.71 -39.95 -10.29
C PHE A 201 7.67 -39.18 -9.37
N ASP A 202 8.87 -39.73 -9.12
CA ASP A 202 9.89 -39.05 -8.30
C ASP A 202 10.39 -37.76 -8.97
N GLU A 203 10.49 -37.73 -10.30
CA GLU A 203 10.80 -36.51 -11.06
C GLU A 203 9.70 -35.46 -10.92
N GLU A 204 8.44 -35.87 -11.03
CA GLU A 204 7.29 -34.97 -10.90
C GLU A 204 7.16 -34.42 -9.47
N GLU A 205 7.43 -35.26 -8.45
CA GLU A 205 7.47 -34.86 -7.04
C GLU A 205 8.55 -33.80 -6.79
N LYS A 206 9.76 -34.01 -7.31
CA LYS A 206 10.85 -33.03 -7.23
C LYS A 206 10.48 -31.70 -7.90
N ARG A 207 9.83 -31.77 -9.07
CA ARG A 207 9.42 -30.57 -9.82
C ARG A 207 8.37 -29.76 -9.05
N LEU A 208 7.37 -30.44 -8.48
CA LEU A 208 6.32 -29.81 -7.67
C LEU A 208 6.88 -29.19 -6.39
N ARG A 209 7.77 -29.91 -5.68
CA ARG A 209 8.45 -29.38 -4.48
C ARG A 209 9.22 -28.10 -4.79
N LYS A 210 9.98 -28.10 -5.89
CA LYS A 210 10.72 -26.91 -6.34
C LYS A 210 9.80 -25.75 -6.67
N GLN A 211 8.68 -26.01 -7.34
CA GLN A 211 7.71 -24.97 -7.66
C GLN A 211 7.06 -24.37 -6.41
N ILE A 212 6.76 -25.18 -5.40
CA ILE A 212 6.26 -24.70 -4.10
C ILE A 212 7.32 -23.82 -3.41
N GLU A 213 8.58 -24.24 -3.42
CA GLU A 213 9.68 -23.47 -2.84
C GLU A 213 9.87 -22.10 -3.53
N ASP A 214 9.88 -22.08 -4.87
CA ASP A 214 9.99 -20.83 -5.63
C ASP A 214 8.79 -19.90 -5.35
N GLN A 215 7.56 -20.44 -5.37
CA GLN A 215 6.36 -19.66 -5.09
C GLN A 215 6.27 -19.16 -3.63
N THR A 216 6.76 -19.94 -2.67
CA THR A 216 6.78 -19.51 -1.26
C THR A 216 7.78 -18.38 -1.06
N LYS A 217 8.97 -18.48 -1.66
CA LYS A 217 9.99 -17.42 -1.65
C LYS A 217 9.49 -16.12 -2.29
N ASP A 218 8.82 -16.21 -3.43
CA ASP A 218 8.25 -15.02 -4.10
C ASP A 218 7.16 -14.36 -3.26
N ASN A 219 6.31 -15.17 -2.62
CA ASN A 219 5.30 -14.64 -1.70
C ASN A 219 5.91 -13.97 -0.47
N GLU A 220 6.98 -14.53 0.10
CA GLU A 220 7.71 -13.91 1.20
C GLU A 220 8.32 -12.57 0.78
N ASN A 221 8.91 -12.49 -0.41
CA ASN A 221 9.45 -11.24 -0.97
C ASN A 221 8.36 -10.18 -1.12
N LEU A 222 7.23 -10.53 -1.74
CA LEU A 222 6.10 -9.62 -1.94
C LEU A 222 5.46 -9.18 -0.62
N ARG A 223 5.44 -10.05 0.39
CA ARG A 223 4.98 -9.70 1.75
C ARG A 223 5.92 -8.73 2.42
N ASN A 224 7.22 -8.97 2.37
CA ASN A 224 8.23 -8.08 2.92
C ASN A 224 8.19 -6.70 2.26
N GLU A 225 7.99 -6.65 0.94
CA GLU A 225 7.82 -5.40 0.21
C GLU A 225 6.54 -4.67 0.64
N ASN A 226 5.40 -5.37 0.71
CA ASN A 226 4.15 -4.79 1.18
C ASN A 226 4.25 -4.27 2.61
N ASP A 227 4.88 -5.01 3.51
CA ASP A 227 5.08 -4.60 4.89
C ASP A 227 6.00 -3.38 4.99
N GLY A 228 7.05 -3.33 4.17
CA GLY A 228 7.91 -2.14 4.04
C GLY A 228 7.17 -0.92 3.52
N LEU A 229 6.32 -1.08 2.50
CA LEU A 229 5.46 0.00 1.97
C LEU A 229 4.41 0.44 3.00
N ARG A 230 3.79 -0.50 3.71
CA ARG A 230 2.84 -0.23 4.79
C ARG A 230 3.49 0.51 5.94
N GLN A 231 4.72 0.13 6.32
CA GLN A 231 5.50 0.86 7.32
C GLN A 231 5.86 2.26 6.84
N LYS A 232 6.22 2.46 5.57
CA LYS A 232 6.43 3.80 5.00
C LYS A 232 5.15 4.64 5.09
N ILE A 233 4.01 4.09 4.69
CA ILE A 233 2.70 4.76 4.78
C ILE A 233 2.31 5.03 6.24
N GLN A 234 2.65 4.14 7.18
CA GLN A 234 2.40 4.34 8.61
C GLN A 234 3.33 5.36 9.26
N SER A 235 4.59 5.40 8.83
CA SER A 235 5.58 6.38 9.28
C SER A 235 5.28 7.80 8.78
N MET A 236 4.47 7.93 7.72
CA MET A 236 3.80 9.17 7.36
C MET A 236 2.67 9.45 8.37
N ASP A 237 3.01 9.79 9.62
CA ASP A 237 2.09 10.22 10.70
C ASP A 237 1.41 11.59 10.41
N GLY A 238 1.52 12.09 9.18
CA GLY A 238 1.01 13.38 8.72
C GLY A 238 -0.29 13.25 7.94
N VAL A 239 -1.24 14.12 8.24
CA VAL A 239 -2.45 14.28 7.42
C VAL A 239 -2.04 14.86 6.07
N PRO A 240 -2.41 14.24 4.94
CA PRO A 240 -2.05 14.76 3.63
C PRO A 240 -2.50 16.21 3.47
N LEU A 241 -1.56 17.10 3.12
CA LEU A 241 -1.85 18.52 2.91
C LEU A 241 -2.71 18.75 1.66
N LEU A 242 -2.41 18.02 0.59
CA LEU A 242 -3.11 18.07 -0.69
C LEU A 242 -3.41 16.64 -1.16
N LYS A 243 -4.53 16.48 -1.87
CA LYS A 243 -4.86 15.24 -2.59
C LYS A 243 -4.32 15.35 -4.01
N ARG A 244 -3.77 14.27 -4.54
CA ARG A 244 -3.36 14.19 -5.96
C ARG A 244 -4.61 14.28 -6.85
N GLY A 245 -4.46 14.92 -8.01
CA GLY A 245 -5.44 14.87 -9.10
C GLY A 245 -5.28 13.59 -9.94
N GLU A 246 -5.85 13.60 -11.15
CA GLU A 246 -5.80 12.48 -12.10
C GLU A 246 -4.55 12.50 -13.01
N GLU A 247 -3.78 13.60 -13.02
CA GLU A 247 -2.54 13.68 -13.80
C GLU A 247 -1.44 12.81 -13.18
N ASP A 248 -0.67 12.17 -14.05
CA ASP A 248 0.44 11.30 -13.70
C ASP A 248 1.80 12.00 -13.84
N ASP A 249 2.76 11.50 -13.07
CA ASP A 249 4.13 12.01 -13.08
C ASP A 249 4.81 11.51 -14.36
N PHE A 250 5.33 12.42 -15.17
CA PHE A 250 6.13 12.02 -16.34
C PHE A 250 7.48 11.40 -15.94
N TYR A 251 8.02 11.81 -14.79
CA TYR A 251 9.19 11.23 -14.15
C TYR A 251 9.03 11.28 -12.63
N ALA A 252 9.75 10.42 -11.91
CA ALA A 252 9.52 10.23 -10.48
C ALA A 252 9.59 11.53 -9.66
N GLY A 253 8.45 11.95 -9.10
CA GLY A 253 8.34 13.12 -8.24
C GLY A 253 8.14 14.45 -8.98
N GLU A 254 7.85 14.43 -10.28
CA GLU A 254 7.69 15.60 -11.15
C GLU A 254 6.60 16.55 -10.64
N ILE A 255 5.35 16.09 -10.48
CA ILE A 255 4.24 16.93 -10.01
C ILE A 255 4.54 17.55 -8.64
N LYS A 256 5.16 16.77 -7.73
CA LYS A 256 5.55 17.26 -6.40
C LYS A 256 6.57 18.39 -6.51
N ASP A 257 7.61 18.20 -7.32
CA ASP A 257 8.67 19.20 -7.52
C ASP A 257 8.11 20.47 -8.18
N LEU A 258 7.19 20.33 -9.15
CA LEU A 258 6.52 21.44 -9.82
C LEU A 258 5.65 22.26 -8.87
N VAL A 259 4.88 21.61 -7.99
CA VAL A 259 4.12 22.31 -6.94
C VAL A 259 5.04 23.06 -5.99
N LEU A 260 6.16 22.46 -5.58
CA LEU A 260 7.14 23.10 -4.70
C LEU A 260 7.85 24.27 -5.39
N LEU A 261 8.13 24.17 -6.70
CA LEU A 261 8.67 25.26 -7.51
C LEU A 261 7.73 26.46 -7.50
N VAL A 262 6.45 26.26 -7.83
CA VAL A 262 5.44 27.33 -7.81
C VAL A 262 5.33 27.98 -6.43
N LEU A 263 5.38 27.19 -5.36
CA LEU A 263 5.38 27.71 -4.00
C LEU A 263 6.65 28.52 -3.69
N SER A 264 7.81 28.07 -4.16
CA SER A 264 9.08 28.76 -3.96
C SER A 264 9.14 30.10 -4.69
N GLU A 265 8.63 30.15 -5.94
CA GLU A 265 8.49 31.39 -6.70
C GLU A 265 7.53 32.36 -6.01
N ALA A 266 6.37 31.86 -5.58
CA ALA A 266 5.41 32.66 -4.83
C ALA A 266 5.99 33.20 -3.51
N LEU A 267 6.83 32.43 -2.82
CA LEU A 267 7.47 32.84 -1.55
C LEU A 267 8.32 34.10 -1.72
N THR A 268 8.94 34.30 -2.89
CA THR A 268 9.78 35.48 -3.17
C THR A 268 8.97 36.79 -3.18
N ALA A 269 7.71 36.73 -3.60
CA ALA A 269 6.83 37.89 -3.68
C ALA A 269 6.10 38.23 -2.36
N ILE A 270 6.17 37.34 -1.36
CA ILE A 270 5.46 37.51 -0.08
C ILE A 270 6.29 38.36 0.89
N PRO A 271 5.72 39.41 1.50
CA PRO A 271 6.39 40.23 2.51
C PRO A 271 6.90 39.41 3.71
N GLU A 272 8.04 39.82 4.27
CA GLU A 272 8.60 39.25 5.51
C GLU A 272 7.65 39.42 6.70
N ASN A 273 7.81 38.56 7.72
CA ASN A 273 7.04 38.56 8.96
C ASN A 273 5.52 38.39 8.76
N THR A 274 5.11 37.59 7.78
CA THR A 274 3.70 37.25 7.55
C THR A 274 3.44 35.77 7.75
N ARG A 275 2.27 35.45 8.33
CA ARG A 275 1.83 34.05 8.52
C ARG A 275 1.81 33.26 7.21
N ARG A 276 1.50 33.93 6.09
CA ARG A 276 1.52 33.35 4.75
C ARG A 276 2.93 32.90 4.35
N LYS A 277 3.95 33.72 4.62
CA LYS A 277 5.35 33.38 4.34
C LYS A 277 5.82 32.21 5.20
N ASP A 278 5.50 32.25 6.48
CA ASP A 278 5.86 31.18 7.42
C ASP A 278 5.23 29.85 7.01
N ALA A 279 3.95 29.84 6.63
CA ALA A 279 3.26 28.63 6.20
C ALA A 279 3.85 28.04 4.91
N VAL A 280 4.10 28.88 3.90
CA VAL A 280 4.67 28.41 2.63
C VAL A 280 6.11 27.91 2.82
N ARG A 281 6.93 28.64 3.60
CA ARG A 281 8.30 28.23 3.93
C ARG A 281 8.32 26.89 4.67
N ASP A 282 7.50 26.72 5.70
CA ASP A 282 7.40 25.48 6.48
C ASP A 282 6.97 24.28 5.61
N ILE A 283 6.08 24.49 4.64
CA ILE A 283 5.73 23.44 3.66
C ILE A 283 6.93 23.06 2.80
N ILE A 284 7.65 24.03 2.25
CA ILE A 284 8.82 23.75 1.38
C ILE A 284 9.91 23.01 2.17
N ASP A 285 10.23 23.49 3.38
CA ASP A 285 11.30 22.94 4.23
C ASP A 285 11.05 21.48 4.64
N ASN A 286 9.79 21.10 4.85
CA ASN A 286 9.40 19.74 5.26
C ASN A 286 9.13 18.77 4.09
N ASN A 287 9.23 19.21 2.83
CA ASN A 287 8.84 18.39 1.67
C ASN A 287 10.00 17.95 0.76
N ASP A 288 11.27 18.12 1.17
CA ASP A 288 12.45 17.67 0.40
C ASP A 288 12.40 18.15 -1.06
N PHE A 289 12.50 19.46 -1.26
CA PHE A 289 12.48 20.06 -2.60
C PHE A 289 13.78 19.73 -3.36
N LYS A 290 13.67 18.97 -4.45
CA LYS A 290 14.83 18.40 -5.18
C LYS A 290 15.29 19.26 -6.35
N HIS A 291 14.51 20.28 -6.72
CA HIS A 291 14.79 21.19 -7.82
C HIS A 291 15.01 20.44 -9.14
N LEU A 292 14.24 19.38 -9.37
CA LEU A 292 14.30 18.56 -10.58
C LEU A 292 13.92 19.39 -11.81
N THR A 293 12.85 20.17 -11.71
CA THR A 293 12.33 21.01 -12.79
C THR A 293 13.36 22.07 -13.20
N GLU A 294 13.98 22.75 -12.22
CA GLU A 294 15.02 23.75 -12.48
C GLU A 294 16.29 23.13 -13.09
N LYS A 295 16.68 21.92 -12.66
CA LYS A 295 17.81 21.17 -13.23
C LYS A 295 17.57 20.83 -14.70
N ARG A 296 16.38 20.30 -15.03
CA ARG A 296 15.97 20.01 -16.42
C ARG A 296 15.93 21.28 -17.27
N ALA A 297 15.37 22.38 -16.76
CA ALA A 297 15.38 23.66 -17.45
C ALA A 297 16.81 24.17 -17.71
N GLY A 298 17.72 23.98 -16.74
CA GLY A 298 19.14 24.26 -16.88
C GLY A 298 19.83 23.42 -17.96
N GLU A 299 19.48 22.14 -18.09
CA GLU A 299 19.95 21.24 -19.15
C GLU A 299 19.52 21.73 -20.52
N ILE A 300 18.22 22.00 -20.71
CA ILE A 300 17.66 22.50 -21.97
C ILE A 300 18.31 23.84 -22.35
N LYS A 301 18.50 24.74 -21.37
CA LYS A 301 19.19 26.02 -21.58
C LYS A 301 20.64 25.85 -22.03
N ARG A 302 21.35 24.82 -21.54
CA ARG A 302 22.72 24.51 -21.98
C ARG A 302 22.72 23.96 -23.40
N MET A 303 21.82 23.02 -23.70
CA MET A 303 21.70 22.37 -25.01
C MET A 303 21.36 23.38 -26.13
N LEU A 304 20.46 24.32 -25.86
CA LEU A 304 19.94 25.26 -26.86
C LEU A 304 20.63 26.64 -26.86
N LYS A 305 21.66 26.84 -26.03
CA LYS A 305 22.36 28.13 -25.88
C LYS A 305 22.89 28.69 -27.21
N THR A 306 23.39 27.81 -28.08
CA THR A 306 23.94 28.15 -29.41
C THR A 306 23.23 27.35 -30.50
N TYR A 307 21.90 27.32 -30.44
CA TYR A 307 21.10 26.59 -31.42
C TYR A 307 21.27 27.18 -32.83
N THR A 308 21.85 26.40 -33.74
CA THR A 308 22.03 26.74 -35.17
C THR A 308 21.32 25.77 -36.11
N GLY A 309 20.63 24.76 -35.55
CA GLY A 309 19.94 23.70 -36.27
C GLY A 309 19.95 22.40 -35.47
N MET A 310 19.13 21.42 -35.88
CA MET A 310 19.02 20.14 -35.19
C MET A 310 20.18 19.20 -35.56
N SER A 311 21.25 19.21 -34.75
CA SER A 311 22.34 18.25 -34.88
C SER A 311 21.93 16.88 -34.35
N ALA A 312 22.56 15.80 -34.83
CA ALA A 312 22.32 14.44 -34.33
C ALA A 312 22.55 14.32 -32.82
N LYS A 313 23.56 15.02 -32.29
CA LYS A 313 23.86 15.07 -30.86
C LYS A 313 22.76 15.79 -30.06
N LEU A 314 22.30 16.95 -30.53
CA LEU A 314 21.22 17.69 -29.87
C LEU A 314 19.92 16.89 -29.87
N ARG A 315 19.61 16.22 -30.99
CA ARG A 315 18.45 15.35 -31.11
C ARG A 315 18.50 14.23 -30.07
N GLN A 316 19.63 13.54 -29.96
CA GLN A 316 19.82 12.47 -28.97
C GLN A 316 19.72 13.00 -27.52
N GLU A 317 20.27 14.18 -27.23
CA GLU A 317 20.16 14.82 -25.92
C GLU A 317 18.71 15.21 -25.56
N MET A 318 17.94 15.73 -26.52
CA MET A 318 16.52 16.01 -26.33
C MET A 318 15.68 14.73 -26.18
N GLU A 319 15.95 13.71 -26.99
CA GLU A 319 15.31 12.39 -26.86
C GLU A 319 15.62 11.74 -25.51
N SER A 320 16.82 11.95 -24.94
CA SER A 320 17.17 11.47 -23.59
C SER A 320 16.40 12.15 -22.45
N LEU A 321 15.79 13.30 -22.74
CA LEU A 321 14.88 14.02 -21.84
C LEU A 321 13.40 13.77 -22.18
N ASP A 322 13.12 12.72 -22.97
CA ASP A 322 11.79 12.31 -23.42
C ASP A 322 11.08 13.33 -24.31
N PHE A 323 11.84 14.14 -25.06
CA PHE A 323 11.27 14.97 -26.12
C PHE A 323 11.21 14.21 -27.45
N GLU A 324 10.01 14.10 -28.01
CA GLU A 324 9.80 13.51 -29.33
C GLU A 324 9.87 14.60 -30.41
N ILE A 325 10.77 14.43 -31.39
CA ILE A 325 11.01 15.41 -32.45
C ILE A 325 10.52 14.87 -33.78
N THR A 326 9.53 15.56 -34.36
CA THR A 326 8.97 15.28 -35.68
C THR A 326 9.28 16.41 -36.65
N GLU A 327 9.42 16.09 -37.93
CA GLU A 327 9.64 17.08 -38.97
C GLU A 327 8.31 17.60 -39.52
N ASP A 328 8.13 18.93 -39.51
CA ASP A 328 6.98 19.61 -40.09
C ASP A 328 7.44 20.72 -41.05
N GLY A 329 7.74 20.32 -42.29
CA GLY A 329 8.19 21.22 -43.35
C GLY A 329 9.47 21.98 -42.97
N LYS A 330 9.36 23.30 -42.75
CA LYS A 330 10.46 24.21 -42.39
C LYS A 330 10.78 24.25 -40.88
N HIS A 331 9.95 23.61 -40.06
CA HIS A 331 10.09 23.57 -38.62
C HIS A 331 10.16 22.11 -38.12
N TYR A 332 10.67 21.93 -36.91
CA TYR A 332 10.52 20.73 -36.12
C TYR A 332 9.38 20.94 -35.13
N LYS A 333 8.54 19.93 -34.92
CA LYS A 333 7.62 19.87 -33.79
C LYS A 333 8.24 19.02 -32.70
N VAL A 334 8.28 19.58 -31.50
CA VAL A 334 8.83 18.91 -30.32
C VAL A 334 7.68 18.67 -29.35
N PHE A 335 7.47 17.42 -28.97
CA PHE A 335 6.45 17.00 -28.00
C PHE A 335 7.12 16.55 -26.71
N TYR A 336 6.59 16.98 -25.57
CA TYR A 336 7.07 16.52 -24.26
C TYR A 336 6.40 15.18 -23.90
N HIS A 337 7.17 14.12 -23.69
CA HIS A 337 6.69 12.74 -23.45
C HIS A 337 5.66 12.23 -24.48
N GLY A 338 5.71 12.75 -25.71
CA GLY A 338 4.74 12.41 -26.77
C GLY A 338 3.32 12.92 -26.53
N ASP A 339 3.07 13.74 -25.50
CA ASP A 339 1.74 14.31 -25.23
C ASP A 339 1.45 15.47 -26.20
N PRO A 340 0.38 15.39 -27.02
CA PRO A 340 0.02 16.44 -27.96
C PRO A 340 -0.34 17.78 -27.30
N ARG A 341 -0.70 17.79 -26.02
CA ARG A 341 -1.00 19.02 -25.25
C ARG A 341 0.24 19.88 -25.05
N TYR A 342 1.42 19.27 -25.03
CA TYR A 342 2.70 19.89 -24.70
C TYR A 342 3.61 19.86 -25.93
N CYS A 343 3.35 20.75 -26.90
CA CYS A 343 4.16 20.88 -28.12
C CYS A 343 4.70 22.29 -28.39
N CYS A 344 5.94 22.39 -28.89
CA CYS A 344 6.53 23.64 -29.38
C CYS A 344 7.14 23.47 -30.78
N THR A 345 7.38 24.59 -31.47
CA THR A 345 7.97 24.59 -32.82
C THR A 345 9.37 25.15 -32.84
N MET A 346 10.32 24.46 -33.50
CA MET A 346 11.70 24.91 -33.66
C MET A 346 12.05 25.09 -35.14
N SER A 347 12.66 26.21 -35.51
CA SER A 347 13.08 26.45 -36.91
C SER A 347 14.27 25.56 -37.31
N LYS A 348 14.21 24.93 -38.49
CA LYS A 348 15.32 24.11 -39.01
C LYS A 348 16.64 24.87 -39.14
N THR A 349 16.54 26.13 -39.55
CA THR A 349 17.67 27.07 -39.65
C THR A 349 17.24 28.39 -38.99
N PRO A 350 17.69 28.66 -37.75
CA PRO A 350 17.38 29.92 -37.08
C PRO A 350 18.12 31.09 -37.75
N SER A 351 17.41 32.17 -38.07
CA SER A 351 17.98 33.40 -38.62
C SER A 351 18.45 34.39 -37.56
N ASP A 352 18.01 34.21 -36.31
CA ASP A 352 18.32 35.08 -35.17
C ASP A 352 19.17 34.32 -34.13
N TRP A 353 20.23 34.97 -33.64
CA TRP A 353 21.08 34.45 -32.56
C TRP A 353 20.31 34.27 -31.23
N ARG A 354 19.14 34.91 -31.08
CA ARG A 354 18.24 34.72 -29.93
C ARG A 354 17.27 33.56 -30.07
N ALA A 355 17.19 32.91 -31.24
CA ALA A 355 16.23 31.84 -31.49
C ALA A 355 16.31 30.73 -30.43
N GLY A 356 17.53 30.32 -30.06
CA GLY A 356 17.73 29.33 -29.00
C GLY A 356 17.17 29.76 -27.63
N LYS A 357 17.29 31.04 -27.26
CA LYS A 357 16.72 31.56 -26.00
C LYS A 357 15.20 31.59 -26.02
N SER A 358 14.60 31.91 -27.17
CA SER A 358 13.15 31.90 -27.35
C SER A 358 12.60 30.50 -27.19
N ILE A 359 13.24 29.52 -27.85
CA ILE A 359 12.85 28.11 -27.77
C ILE A 359 12.98 27.59 -26.33
N VAL A 360 14.06 27.93 -25.63
CA VAL A 360 14.22 27.56 -24.21
C VAL A 360 13.06 28.10 -23.39
N SER A 361 12.69 29.38 -23.56
CA SER A 361 11.57 29.97 -22.82
C SER A 361 10.25 29.28 -23.12
N GLU A 362 10.01 28.91 -24.38
CA GLU A 362 8.79 28.23 -24.81
C GLU A 362 8.71 26.81 -24.24
N ILE A 363 9.81 26.05 -24.30
CA ILE A 363 9.88 24.70 -23.73
C ILE A 363 9.74 24.73 -22.20
N THR A 364 10.39 25.69 -21.53
CA THR A 364 10.31 25.81 -20.08
C THR A 364 8.86 26.08 -19.69
N ASN A 365 8.25 27.17 -20.15
CA ASN A 365 6.86 27.52 -19.82
C ASN A 365 5.81 26.43 -20.14
N LEU A 366 6.12 25.52 -21.06
CA LEU A 366 5.22 24.48 -21.53
C LEU A 366 5.32 23.17 -20.71
N ALA A 367 6.50 22.86 -20.16
CA ALA A 367 6.80 21.55 -19.57
C ALA A 367 7.47 21.60 -18.18
N LEU A 368 7.98 22.76 -17.75
CA LEU A 368 8.85 22.94 -16.57
C LEU A 368 8.59 24.28 -15.88
#